data_AF-A0A1N7S0X6-F1
#
_entry.id   AF-A0A1N7S0X6-F1
#
_cell.length_a   1.000
_cell.length_b   1.000
_cell.length_c   1.000
_cell.angle_alpha   90.00
_cell.angle_beta   90.00
_cell.angle_gamma   90.00
#
_symmetry.space_group_name_H-M   'P 1'
#
loop_
_entity.id
_entity.type
_entity.pdbx_description
1 polymer ?
#
loop_
_entity_poly.entity_id
_entity_poly.type
_entity_poly.pdbx_seq_one_letter_code
_entity_poly.pdbx_strand_id
1 'polypeptide(L)'
;MTKMAKHPQPRVWMLNYPLFFRAAHYPWSYPTNISHFGILCGVGWYPIIEALARDVESELRALWREQFHRPDQIAALEYALATGCATFPVLPICTDISQVDGELNVEFQQGSMCPADVAERIRSYIDIAVASSRYICESCGRSGKFRESYWRRVYCDDCLVPEAPLEQAVTPA
;
A
#
# COMPACT_ATOMS: atom_id res chain seq x y z
N MET A 1 -20.33 -10.26 -21.83
CA MET A 1 -19.33 -11.07 -21.09
C MET A 1 -17.95 -10.48 -21.33
N THR A 2 -17.59 -9.43 -20.61
CA THR A 2 -16.34 -8.70 -20.81
C THR A 2 -15.29 -9.29 -19.87
N LYS A 3 -14.17 -9.77 -20.43
CA LYS A 3 -13.05 -10.38 -19.70
C LYS A 3 -12.66 -9.52 -18.50
N MET A 4 -12.78 -10.05 -17.28
CA MET A 4 -12.03 -9.52 -16.14
C MET A 4 -10.55 -9.58 -16.53
N ALA A 5 -9.91 -8.42 -16.70
CA ALA A 5 -8.47 -8.36 -16.74
C ALA A 5 -7.98 -9.05 -15.45
N LYS A 6 -7.27 -10.18 -15.60
CA LYS A 6 -6.68 -10.87 -14.45
C LYS A 6 -5.65 -9.90 -13.86
N HIS A 7 -6.06 -9.13 -12.86
CA HIS A 7 -5.12 -8.37 -12.05
C HIS A 7 -4.09 -9.37 -11.52
N PRO A 8 -2.78 -9.09 -11.65
CA PRO A 8 -1.76 -9.95 -11.08
C PRO A 8 -2.07 -10.17 -9.60
N GLN A 9 -1.90 -11.40 -9.13
CA GLN A 9 -2.14 -11.67 -7.71
C GLN A 9 -1.16 -10.83 -6.87
N PRO A 10 -1.62 -10.16 -5.80
CA PRO A 10 -0.78 -9.27 -4.99
C PRO A 10 0.48 -9.96 -4.46
N ARG A 11 0.46 -11.29 -4.35
CA ARG A 11 1.61 -12.13 -4.00
C ARG A 11 2.81 -12.00 -4.95
N VAL A 12 2.60 -11.75 -6.25
CA VAL A 12 3.71 -11.67 -7.23
C VAL A 12 4.49 -10.37 -7.06
N TRP A 13 3.80 -9.26 -6.80
CA TRP A 13 4.43 -7.95 -6.63
C TRP A 13 5.22 -7.84 -5.35
N MET A 14 4.68 -8.43 -4.27
CA MET A 14 5.36 -8.50 -3.00
C MET A 14 6.75 -9.15 -3.15
N LEU A 15 6.89 -10.15 -4.02
CA LEU A 15 8.17 -10.79 -4.30
C LEU A 15 9.10 -9.92 -5.17
N ASN A 16 8.55 -9.12 -6.09
CA ASN A 16 9.33 -8.26 -6.98
C ASN A 16 9.86 -6.99 -6.31
N TYR A 17 9.19 -6.51 -5.25
CA TYR A 17 9.56 -5.30 -4.51
C TYR A 17 9.82 -5.63 -3.03
N PRO A 18 10.88 -6.41 -2.74
CA PRO A 18 11.12 -6.95 -1.41
C PRO A 18 11.49 -5.91 -0.35
N LEU A 19 12.01 -4.73 -0.71
CA LEU A 19 12.30 -3.67 0.26
C LEU A 19 11.05 -2.87 0.62
N PHE A 20 10.22 -2.56 -0.38
CA PHE A 20 8.94 -1.92 -0.16
C PHE A 20 8.02 -2.78 0.71
N PHE A 21 7.89 -4.07 0.38
CA PHE A 21 7.04 -5.03 1.10
C PHE A 21 7.75 -5.79 2.22
N ARG A 22 8.94 -5.36 2.66
CA ARG A 22 9.72 -6.11 3.68
C ARG A 22 8.97 -6.32 4.99
N ALA A 23 8.15 -5.35 5.40
CA ALA A 23 7.36 -5.51 6.62
C ALA A 23 6.33 -6.63 6.50
N ALA A 24 5.76 -6.83 5.31
CA ALA A 24 4.85 -7.96 5.04
C ALA A 24 5.58 -9.31 5.01
N HIS A 25 6.85 -9.35 4.58
CA HIS A 25 7.64 -10.59 4.52
C HIS A 25 8.27 -10.98 5.86
N TYR A 26 8.56 -10.00 6.72
CA TYR A 26 9.25 -10.20 8.00
C TYR A 26 8.44 -9.63 9.17
N PRO A 27 7.25 -10.17 9.46
CA PRO A 27 6.33 -9.62 10.48
C PRO A 27 6.93 -9.60 11.89
N TRP A 28 7.81 -10.57 12.20
CA TRP A 28 8.51 -10.63 13.49
C TRP A 28 9.55 -9.52 13.67
N SER A 29 10.12 -9.03 12.57
CA SER A 29 11.08 -7.93 12.58
C SER A 29 10.39 -6.57 12.49
N TYR A 30 9.22 -6.51 11.82
CA TYR A 30 8.46 -5.28 11.60
C TYR A 30 6.99 -5.48 11.94
N PRO A 31 6.60 -5.40 13.22
CA PRO A 31 5.20 -5.55 13.61
C PRO A 31 4.39 -4.29 13.24
N THR A 32 3.90 -4.24 12.01
CA THR A 32 3.17 -3.09 11.43
C THR A 32 1.80 -3.52 10.86
N ASN A 33 0.93 -2.58 10.50
CA ASN A 33 -0.40 -2.90 9.95
C ASN A 33 -0.31 -3.77 8.71
N ILE A 34 0.57 -3.44 7.76
CA ILE A 34 0.76 -4.23 6.54
C ILE A 34 1.23 -5.67 6.83
N SER A 35 1.98 -5.88 7.92
CA SER A 35 2.42 -7.20 8.35
C SER A 35 1.30 -8.05 8.98
N HIS A 36 0.32 -7.42 9.61
CA HIS A 36 -0.79 -8.09 10.30
C HIS A 36 -2.03 -8.27 9.41
N PHE A 37 -2.36 -7.25 8.62
CA PHE A 37 -3.61 -7.17 7.85
C PHE A 37 -3.39 -7.23 6.33
N GLY A 38 -2.15 -7.10 5.87
CA GLY A 38 -1.85 -7.02 4.44
C GLY A 38 -2.32 -5.71 3.81
N ILE A 39 -2.67 -5.78 2.53
CA ILE A 39 -3.18 -4.64 1.76
C ILE A 39 -4.70 -4.58 1.91
N LEU A 40 -5.22 -3.51 2.50
CA LEU A 40 -6.65 -3.30 2.75
C LEU A 40 -7.29 -2.39 1.68
N CYS A 41 -6.95 -2.63 0.42
CA CYS A 41 -7.43 -1.87 -0.73
C CYS A 41 -8.16 -2.76 -1.73
N GLY A 42 -9.09 -2.17 -2.48
CA GLY A 42 -9.75 -2.85 -3.59
C GLY A 42 -8.79 -3.14 -4.75
N VAL A 43 -9.04 -4.24 -5.48
CA VAL A 43 -8.16 -4.72 -6.57
C VAL A 43 -8.02 -3.74 -7.73
N GLY A 44 -8.91 -2.76 -7.85
CA GLY A 44 -8.80 -1.68 -8.83
C GLY A 44 -7.64 -0.72 -8.57
N TRP A 45 -7.17 -0.63 -7.32
CA TRP A 45 -6.02 0.21 -6.95
C TRP A 45 -4.68 -0.51 -6.96
N TYR A 46 -4.71 -1.82 -7.18
CA TYR A 46 -3.51 -2.64 -7.24
C TYR A 46 -2.47 -2.10 -8.25
N PRO A 47 -2.83 -1.66 -9.48
CA PRO A 47 -1.86 -1.04 -10.39
C PRO A 47 -1.20 0.25 -9.85
N ILE A 48 -1.93 1.03 -9.05
CA ILE A 48 -1.39 2.24 -8.39
C ILE A 48 -0.35 1.83 -7.34
N ILE A 49 -0.68 0.82 -6.53
CA ILE A 49 0.21 0.27 -5.51
C ILE A 49 1.46 -0.36 -6.14
N GLU A 50 1.32 -1.06 -7.27
CA GLU A 50 2.45 -1.65 -8.00
C GLU A 50 3.41 -0.58 -8.52
N ALA A 51 2.86 0.50 -9.12
CA ALA A 51 3.67 1.61 -9.60
C ALA A 51 4.42 2.30 -8.44
N LEU A 52 3.72 2.58 -7.34
CA LEU A 52 4.33 3.13 -6.12
C LEU A 52 5.44 2.23 -5.57
N ALA A 53 5.17 0.92 -5.47
CA ALA A 53 6.13 -0.05 -4.96
C ALA A 53 7.39 -0.08 -5.81
N ARG A 54 7.26 -0.06 -7.15
CA ARG A 54 8.40 -0.01 -8.07
C ARG A 54 9.24 1.25 -7.86
N ASP A 55 8.60 2.41 -7.79
CA ASP A 55 9.31 3.69 -7.76
C ASP A 55 10.02 3.88 -6.41
N VAL A 56 9.36 3.53 -5.29
CA VAL A 56 9.98 3.59 -3.95
C VAL A 56 11.03 2.49 -3.76
N GLU A 57 10.83 1.27 -4.27
CA GLU A 57 11.85 0.21 -4.25
C GLU A 57 13.16 0.68 -4.89
N SER A 58 13.07 1.44 -5.99
CA SER A 58 14.26 2.01 -6.65
C SER A 58 15.03 2.95 -5.72
N GLU A 59 14.34 3.83 -5.01
CA GLU A 59 14.93 4.74 -4.01
C GLU A 59 15.57 3.96 -2.86
N LEU A 60 14.86 2.96 -2.30
CA LEU A 60 15.38 2.12 -1.22
C LEU A 60 16.62 1.33 -1.66
N ARG A 61 16.66 0.84 -2.89
CA ARG A 61 17.84 0.16 -3.47
C ARG A 61 19.00 1.10 -3.73
N ALA A 62 18.73 2.35 -4.11
CA ALA A 62 19.78 3.36 -4.26
C ALA A 62 20.42 3.68 -2.91
N LEU A 63 19.58 4.01 -1.91
CA LEU A 63 20.02 4.22 -0.52
C LEU A 63 20.84 3.05 0.00
N TRP A 64 20.35 1.83 -0.19
CA TRP A 64 21.03 0.66 0.29
C TRP A 64 22.39 0.43 -0.38
N ARG A 65 22.49 0.60 -1.71
CA ARG A 65 23.76 0.43 -2.45
C ARG A 65 24.79 1.47 -2.07
N GLU A 66 24.38 2.72 -1.84
CA GLU A 66 25.27 3.79 -1.41
C GLU A 66 25.80 3.56 0.00
N GLN A 67 24.99 2.97 0.88
CA GLN A 67 25.35 2.76 2.28
C GLN A 67 26.02 1.40 2.55
N PHE A 68 25.75 0.36 1.75
CA PHE A 68 26.21 -1.01 2.00
C PHE A 68 26.62 -1.75 0.73
N HIS A 69 27.87 -2.23 0.69
CA HIS A 69 28.48 -2.93 -0.45
C HIS A 69 28.05 -4.42 -0.58
N ARG A 70 27.26 -4.96 0.36
CA ARG A 70 26.79 -6.37 0.39
C ARG A 70 25.27 -6.45 0.67
N PRO A 71 24.44 -6.89 -0.30
CA PRO A 71 22.99 -6.66 -0.26
C PRO A 71 22.12 -7.76 0.39
N ASP A 72 22.71 -8.80 0.98
CA ASP A 72 22.05 -10.10 1.05
C ASP A 72 20.99 -10.28 2.16
N GLN A 73 20.99 -9.54 3.29
CA GLN A 73 20.00 -9.77 4.38
C GLN A 73 19.68 -8.52 5.23
N ILE A 74 19.01 -7.53 4.63
CA ILE A 74 18.60 -6.28 5.30
C ILE A 74 17.79 -6.53 6.58
N ALA A 75 16.82 -7.45 6.55
CA ALA A 75 15.99 -7.73 7.73
C ALA A 75 16.78 -8.34 8.89
N ALA A 76 17.77 -9.20 8.60
CA ALA A 76 18.65 -9.76 9.63
C ALA A 76 19.56 -8.70 10.23
N LEU A 77 20.11 -7.79 9.39
CA LEU A 77 20.91 -6.66 9.88
C LEU A 77 20.08 -5.73 10.75
N GLU A 78 18.91 -5.30 10.27
CA GLU A 78 18.04 -4.38 11.00
C GLU A 78 17.56 -5.04 12.31
N TYR A 79 17.25 -6.34 12.33
CA TYR A 79 16.93 -7.07 13.57
C TYR A 79 18.11 -7.11 14.55
N ALA A 80 19.32 -7.41 14.07
CA ALA A 80 20.52 -7.38 14.91
C ALA A 80 20.76 -5.99 15.52
N LEU A 81 20.58 -4.94 14.71
CA LEU A 81 20.62 -3.55 15.19
C LEU A 81 19.52 -3.27 16.22
N ALA A 82 18.28 -3.72 15.99
CA ALA A 82 17.18 -3.54 16.93
C ALA A 82 17.46 -4.18 18.30
N THR A 83 18.08 -5.36 18.32
CA THR A 83 18.40 -6.07 19.58
C THR A 83 19.49 -5.39 20.41
N GLY A 84 20.22 -4.42 19.84
CA GLY A 84 21.31 -3.71 20.53
C GLY A 84 21.26 -2.18 20.45
N CYS A 85 20.24 -1.58 19.81
CA CYS A 85 20.24 -0.15 19.46
C CYS A 85 18.85 0.48 19.54
N ALA A 86 18.78 1.79 19.86
CA ALA A 86 17.54 2.56 20.01
C ALA A 86 17.00 3.19 18.69
N THR A 87 17.72 3.08 17.57
CA THR A 87 17.43 3.80 16.32
C THR A 87 17.13 2.85 15.15
N PHE A 88 16.08 2.04 15.32
CA PHE A 88 15.50 1.17 14.30
C PHE A 88 14.22 1.80 13.72
N PRO A 89 13.94 1.70 12.40
CA PRO A 89 14.68 1.02 11.33
C PRO A 89 15.80 1.88 10.70
N VAL A 90 16.67 1.30 9.85
CA VAL A 90 17.76 2.03 9.15
C VAL A 90 17.26 2.68 7.88
N LEU A 91 16.57 1.89 7.05
CA LEU A 91 15.88 2.38 5.85
C LEU A 91 14.41 2.70 6.18
N PRO A 92 13.72 3.52 5.39
CA PRO A 92 12.28 3.72 5.52
C PRO A 92 11.50 2.41 5.35
N ILE A 93 10.53 2.13 6.21
CA ILE A 93 9.65 0.96 6.09
C ILE A 93 8.23 1.41 5.71
N CYS A 94 7.57 0.70 4.79
CA CYS A 94 6.13 0.83 4.60
C CYS A 94 5.41 0.11 5.76
N THR A 95 4.55 0.82 6.49
CA THR A 95 3.87 0.32 7.69
C THR A 95 2.40 -0.01 7.44
N ASP A 96 1.75 0.68 6.51
CA ASP A 96 0.34 0.49 6.18
C ASP A 96 0.06 0.76 4.71
N ILE A 97 -0.87 -0.01 4.14
CA ILE A 97 -1.49 0.24 2.83
C ILE A 97 -2.97 -0.08 2.95
N SER A 98 -3.78 0.96 3.04
CA SER A 98 -5.21 0.84 3.32
C SER A 98 -6.03 1.82 2.49
N GLN A 99 -7.35 1.62 2.51
CA GLN A 99 -8.30 2.58 1.96
C GLN A 99 -8.92 3.39 3.10
N VAL A 100 -8.89 4.72 2.97
CA VAL A 100 -9.50 5.65 3.91
C VAL A 100 -10.25 6.72 3.11
N ASP A 101 -11.56 6.83 3.33
CA ASP A 101 -12.39 7.92 2.77
C ASP A 101 -12.28 8.12 1.24
N GLY A 102 -12.18 7.03 0.48
CA GLY A 102 -12.07 7.06 -0.98
C GLY A 102 -10.66 7.37 -1.48
N GLU A 103 -9.68 7.34 -0.58
CA GLU A 103 -8.27 7.57 -0.89
C GLU A 103 -7.41 6.39 -0.48
N LEU A 104 -6.33 6.19 -1.22
CA LEU A 104 -5.26 5.29 -0.84
C LEU A 104 -4.49 5.94 0.31
N ASN A 105 -4.38 5.23 1.44
CA ASN A 105 -3.48 5.57 2.52
C ASN A 105 -2.24 4.69 2.42
N VAL A 106 -1.06 5.32 2.43
CA VAL A 106 0.22 4.62 2.52
C VAL A 106 1.07 5.28 3.58
N GLU A 107 1.42 4.53 4.61
CA GLU A 107 2.24 5.03 5.70
C GLU A 107 3.66 4.51 5.61
N PHE A 108 4.60 5.41 5.86
CA PHE A 108 6.02 5.10 5.97
C PHE A 108 6.57 5.56 7.31
N GLN A 109 7.25 4.66 8.01
CA GLN A 109 8.09 5.03 9.14
C GLN A 109 9.49 5.35 8.61
N GLN A 110 9.99 6.52 8.98
CA GLN A 110 11.30 7.02 8.57
C GLN A 110 12.42 6.12 9.12
N GLY A 111 13.40 5.83 8.28
CA GLY A 111 14.64 5.17 8.69
C GLY A 111 15.65 6.16 9.25
N SER A 112 16.44 5.73 10.23
CA SER A 112 17.45 6.57 10.91
C SER A 112 18.55 7.09 9.97
N MET A 113 18.79 6.42 8.84
CA MET A 113 19.76 6.82 7.83
C MET A 113 19.12 7.28 6.52
N CYS A 114 17.84 7.61 6.52
CA CYS A 114 17.17 8.12 5.32
C CYS A 114 17.41 9.63 5.17
N PRO A 115 18.13 10.07 4.13
CA PRO A 115 18.33 11.48 3.82
C PRO A 115 17.00 12.20 3.54
N ALA A 116 16.96 13.50 3.83
CA ALA A 116 15.75 14.30 3.68
C ALA A 116 15.24 14.35 2.22
N ASP A 117 16.14 14.47 1.25
CA ASP A 117 15.79 14.51 -0.17
C ASP A 117 15.17 13.20 -0.65
N VAL A 118 15.64 12.04 -0.14
CA VAL A 118 15.04 10.75 -0.48
C VAL A 118 13.68 10.59 0.19
N ALA A 119 13.54 11.02 1.43
CA ALA A 119 12.25 11.03 2.12
C ALA A 119 11.21 11.89 1.38
N GLU A 120 11.62 13.04 0.85
CA GLU A 120 10.77 13.90 0.02
C GLU A 120 10.37 13.24 -1.30
N ARG A 121 11.30 12.54 -1.99
CA ARG A 121 10.97 11.79 -3.20
C ARG A 121 9.96 10.67 -2.93
N ILE A 122 10.17 9.89 -1.85
CA ILE A 122 9.22 8.85 -1.43
C ILE A 122 7.84 9.46 -1.16
N ARG A 123 7.78 10.58 -0.43
CA ARG A 123 6.53 11.30 -0.17
C ARG A 123 5.86 11.75 -1.47
N SER A 124 6.62 12.27 -2.43
CA SER A 124 6.08 12.67 -3.73
C SER A 124 5.45 11.51 -4.50
N TYR A 125 6.06 10.32 -4.50
CA TYR A 125 5.44 9.14 -5.11
C TYR A 125 4.16 8.72 -4.39
N ILE A 126 4.12 8.81 -3.05
CA ILE A 126 2.91 8.56 -2.27
C ILE A 126 1.82 9.56 -2.65
N ASP A 127 2.13 10.85 -2.73
CA ASP A 127 1.16 11.90 -3.10
C ASP A 127 0.56 11.66 -4.50
N ILE A 128 1.38 11.20 -5.46
CA ILE A 128 0.91 10.82 -6.80
C ILE A 128 -0.05 9.63 -6.72
N ALA A 129 0.28 8.61 -5.92
CA ALA A 129 -0.56 7.43 -5.73
C ALA A 129 -1.90 7.77 -5.06
N VAL A 130 -1.87 8.59 -4.00
CA VAL A 130 -3.04 9.13 -3.30
C VAL A 130 -3.92 9.92 -4.28
N ALA A 131 -3.33 10.89 -5.00
CA ALA A 131 -4.06 11.71 -5.96
C ALA A 131 -4.71 10.87 -7.07
N SER A 132 -4.02 9.82 -7.53
CA SER A 132 -4.55 8.90 -8.55
C SER A 132 -5.75 8.10 -8.02
N SER A 133 -5.69 7.64 -6.77
CA SER A 133 -6.75 6.81 -6.17
C SER A 133 -8.12 7.49 -6.13
N ARG A 134 -8.17 8.82 -5.97
CA ARG A 134 -9.39 9.64 -5.92
C ARG A 134 -10.29 9.53 -7.15
N TYR A 135 -9.73 9.11 -8.28
CA TYR A 135 -10.43 9.07 -9.57
C TYR A 135 -10.45 7.68 -10.20
N ILE A 136 -9.94 6.67 -9.49
CA ILE A 136 -9.86 5.29 -9.97
C ILE A 136 -10.78 4.42 -9.12
N CYS A 137 -11.65 3.66 -9.78
CA CYS A 137 -12.59 2.75 -9.16
C CYS A 137 -11.83 1.68 -8.37
N GLU A 138 -12.13 1.59 -7.07
CA GLU A 138 -11.54 0.63 -6.13
C GLU A 138 -11.76 -0.83 -6.55
N SER A 139 -12.85 -1.12 -7.26
CA SER A 139 -13.21 -2.49 -7.66
C SER A 139 -12.56 -2.91 -8.97
N CYS A 140 -12.54 -2.05 -10.00
CA CYS A 140 -12.17 -2.46 -11.36
C CYS A 140 -11.04 -1.67 -12.01
N GLY A 141 -10.54 -0.61 -11.37
CA GLY A 141 -9.39 0.18 -11.86
C GLY A 141 -9.70 1.13 -13.02
N ARG A 142 -10.95 1.21 -13.49
CA ARG A 142 -11.39 2.25 -14.45
C ARG A 142 -11.63 3.57 -13.76
N SER A 143 -11.88 4.64 -14.51
CA SER A 143 -12.28 5.93 -13.92
C SER A 143 -13.52 5.75 -13.04
N GLY A 144 -13.42 6.23 -11.81
CA GLY A 144 -14.49 6.24 -10.81
C GLY A 144 -14.80 7.66 -10.34
N LYS A 145 -15.86 7.78 -9.55
CA LYS A 145 -16.22 9.04 -8.89
C LYS A 145 -16.29 8.78 -7.40
N PHE A 146 -15.86 9.76 -6.63
CA PHE A 146 -16.04 9.74 -5.19
C PHE A 146 -17.54 9.71 -4.83
N ARG A 147 -17.92 8.82 -3.93
CA ARG A 147 -19.30 8.64 -3.46
C ARG A 147 -19.34 8.85 -1.95
N GLU A 148 -20.17 9.80 -1.53
CA GLU A 148 -20.43 10.14 -0.12
C GLU A 148 -21.52 9.26 0.52
N SER A 149 -21.86 8.12 -0.10
CA SER A 149 -22.75 7.12 0.49
C SER A 149 -22.19 6.57 1.82
N TYR A 150 -22.94 5.68 2.49
CA TYR A 150 -22.60 5.12 3.81
C TYR A 150 -21.12 4.71 3.93
N TRP A 151 -20.51 4.19 2.85
CA TRP A 151 -19.05 4.06 2.73
C TRP A 151 -18.50 5.06 1.72
N ARG A 152 -17.63 5.97 2.20
CA ARG A 152 -16.88 6.95 1.40
C ARG A 152 -15.86 6.21 0.52
N ARG A 153 -16.21 6.03 -0.76
CA ARG A 153 -15.52 5.14 -1.70
C ARG A 153 -15.44 5.74 -3.10
N VAL A 154 -14.51 5.29 -3.92
CA VAL A 154 -14.43 5.66 -5.34
C VAL A 154 -14.89 4.48 -6.19
N TYR A 155 -16.06 4.62 -6.82
CA TYR A 155 -16.63 3.61 -7.72
C TYR A 155 -17.09 4.21 -9.05
N CYS A 156 -16.93 3.43 -10.12
CA CYS A 156 -17.63 3.68 -11.38
C CYS A 156 -19.10 3.25 -11.28
N ASP A 157 -19.94 3.75 -12.20
CA ASP A 157 -21.38 3.45 -12.21
C ASP A 157 -21.65 1.94 -12.40
N ASP A 158 -20.78 1.21 -13.10
CA ASP A 158 -20.91 -0.25 -13.30
C ASP A 158 -20.67 -1.07 -12.01
N CYS A 159 -19.78 -0.58 -11.13
CA CYS A 159 -19.37 -1.31 -9.92
C CYS A 159 -20.20 -0.93 -8.70
N LEU A 160 -20.99 0.14 -8.80
CA LEU A 160 -21.98 0.50 -7.79
C LEU A 160 -23.15 -0.48 -7.91
N VAL A 161 -23.09 -1.62 -7.22
CA VAL A 161 -24.27 -2.49 -7.10
C VAL A 161 -25.34 -1.68 -6.36
N PRO A 162 -26.55 -1.51 -6.91
CA PRO A 162 -27.61 -0.81 -6.20
C PRO A 162 -27.89 -1.55 -4.88
N GLU A 163 -27.97 -0.82 -3.77
CA GLU A 163 -28.54 -1.38 -2.54
C GLU A 163 -29.94 -1.89 -2.88
N ALA A 164 -30.19 -3.18 -2.71
CA ALA A 164 -31.55 -3.70 -2.76
C ALA A 164 -32.37 -2.92 -1.71
N PRO A 165 -33.60 -2.49 -2.02
CA PRO A 165 -34.43 -1.83 -1.03
C PRO A 165 -34.55 -2.75 0.17
N LEU A 166 -34.18 -2.27 1.35
CA LEU A 166 -34.55 -2.91 2.62
C LEU A 166 -36.07 -3.04 2.60
N GLU A 167 -36.58 -4.25 2.34
CA GLU A 167 -38.00 -4.55 2.45
C GLU A 167 -38.43 -4.07 3.84
N GLN A 168 -39.30 -3.05 3.84
CA GLN A 168 -40.00 -2.61 5.03
C GLN A 168 -40.67 -3.86 5.61
N ALA A 169 -40.23 -4.26 6.80
CA ALA A 169 -40.90 -5.28 7.59
C ALA A 169 -42.34 -4.80 7.82
N VAL A 170 -43.25 -5.28 6.97
CA VAL A 170 -44.69 -5.13 7.12
C VAL A 170 -45.05 -5.83 8.43
N THR A 171 -45.43 -5.04 9.43
CA THR A 171 -46.08 -5.53 10.64
C THR A 171 -47.39 -6.21 10.25
N PRO A 172 -47.66 -7.46 10.68
CA PRO A 172 -49.02 -7.95 10.78
C PRO A 172 -49.60 -7.60 12.16
N ALA A 173 -50.89 -7.33 12.13
CA ALA A 173 -51.77 -6.82 13.18
C ALA A 173 -51.94 -7.71 14.41
#